data_AF-A0A924GV17-F1
#
_entry.id   AF-A0A924GV17-F1
#
_cell.length_a   1.000
_cell.length_b   1.000
_cell.length_c   1.000
_cell.angle_alpha   90.00
_cell.angle_beta   90.00
_cell.angle_gamma   90.00
#
_symmetry.space_group_name_H-M   'P 1'
#
loop_
_entity.id
_entity.type
_entity.pdbx_description
1 polymer ?
#
loop_
_entity_poly.entity_id
_entity_poly.type
_entity_poly.pdbx_seq_one_letter_code
_entity_poly.pdbx_strand_id
1 'polypeptide(L)'
;PDLAQHNLRQLLDAGLAATVNSDDPAYFGGYINDNFTQTFAATGMDAQYAYTLARNSFEASFADVTVQRAHVARLNSCFETFR
;
A
#
# COMPACT_ATOMS: atom_id res chain seq x y z
N PRO A 1 -0.32 -20.40 -8.98
CA PRO A 1 -0.80 -19.21 -8.24
C PRO A 1 -1.00 -18.05 -9.21
N ASP A 2 -2.15 -17.37 -9.13
CA ASP A 2 -2.52 -16.24 -9.96
C ASP A 2 -2.68 -15.00 -9.09
N LEU A 3 -2.04 -13.89 -9.47
CA LEU A 3 -2.11 -12.63 -8.73
C LEU A 3 -3.52 -12.05 -8.72
N ALA A 4 -4.33 -12.31 -9.75
CA ALA A 4 -5.73 -11.90 -9.79
C ALA A 4 -6.59 -12.58 -8.69
N GLN A 5 -6.12 -13.70 -8.14
CA GLN A 5 -6.78 -14.42 -7.03
C GLN A 5 -6.24 -14.00 -5.66
N HIS A 6 -5.33 -13.03 -5.57
CA HIS A 6 -4.76 -12.59 -4.31
C HIS A 6 -5.81 -11.88 -3.43
N ASN A 7 -5.90 -12.26 -2.15
CA ASN A 7 -6.95 -11.80 -1.23
C ASN A 7 -6.73 -10.39 -0.64
N LEU A 8 -5.68 -9.67 -1.07
CA LEU A 8 -5.29 -8.38 -0.47
C LEU A 8 -6.46 -7.39 -0.43
N ARG A 9 -7.20 -7.28 -1.54
CA ARG A 9 -8.39 -6.44 -1.62
C ARG A 9 -9.43 -6.80 -0.56
N GLN A 10 -9.72 -8.10 -0.40
CA GLN A 10 -10.69 -8.60 0.58
C GLN A 10 -10.28 -8.28 2.01
N LEU A 11 -8.98 -8.37 2.31
CA LEU A 11 -8.45 -8.01 3.63
C LEU A 11 -8.62 -6.51 3.91
N LEU A 12 -8.34 -5.65 2.93
CA LEU A 12 -8.52 -4.21 3.05
C LEU A 12 -10.00 -3.83 3.16
N ASP A 13 -10.88 -4.46 2.37
CA ASP A 13 -12.34 -4.27 2.44
C ASP A 13 -12.91 -4.69 3.81
N ALA A 14 -12.30 -5.68 4.47
CA ALA A 14 -12.63 -6.10 5.82
C ALA A 14 -12.02 -5.21 6.93
N GLY A 15 -11.28 -4.16 6.56
CA GLY A 15 -10.67 -3.21 7.49
C GLY A 15 -9.37 -3.70 8.15
N LEU A 16 -8.74 -4.77 7.64
CA LEU A 16 -7.44 -5.19 8.15
C LEU A 16 -6.35 -4.18 7.75
N ALA A 17 -5.46 -3.89 8.69
CA ALA A 17 -4.27 -3.08 8.45
C ALA A 17 -3.19 -3.90 7.73
N ALA A 18 -3.37 -4.11 6.42
CA ALA A 18 -2.38 -4.77 5.57
C ALA A 18 -1.40 -3.75 4.93
N THR A 19 -0.15 -4.18 4.72
CA THR A 19 0.89 -3.42 4.00
C THR A 19 1.43 -4.26 2.84
N VAL A 20 2.04 -3.59 1.84
CA VAL A 20 2.80 -4.25 0.77
C VAL A 20 4.28 -3.97 1.00
N ASN A 21 5.09 -5.01 0.89
CA ASN A 21 6.54 -4.98 1.05
C ASN A 21 7.18 -5.78 -0.12
N SER A 22 8.46 -5.53 -0.40
CA SER A 22 9.19 -6.26 -1.46
C SER A 22 9.83 -7.57 -1.00
N ASP A 23 9.89 -7.79 0.32
CA ASP A 23 10.60 -8.90 0.97
C ASP A 23 12.10 -8.89 0.58
N ASP A 24 12.47 -9.62 -0.48
CA ASP A 24 13.82 -9.70 -1.04
C ASP A 24 13.86 -9.31 -2.53
N PRO A 25 13.79 -7.99 -2.86
CA PRO A 25 13.63 -7.54 -4.25
C PRO A 25 14.78 -7.98 -5.17
N ALA A 26 16.00 -8.13 -4.65
CA ALA A 26 17.14 -8.61 -5.43
C ALA A 26 17.01 -10.08 -5.86
N TYR A 27 16.26 -10.89 -5.11
CA TYR A 27 16.02 -12.30 -5.41
C TYR A 27 14.78 -12.49 -6.29
N PHE A 28 13.75 -11.66 -6.12
CA PHE A 28 12.47 -11.80 -6.84
C PHE A 28 12.33 -10.88 -8.05
N GLY A 29 13.19 -9.87 -8.21
CA GLY A 29 13.07 -8.84 -9.24
C GLY A 29 11.88 -7.90 -9.08
N GLY A 30 11.12 -8.03 -7.98
CA GLY A 30 9.94 -7.22 -7.67
C GLY A 30 10.26 -6.12 -6.68
N TYR A 31 10.61 -4.93 -7.19
CA TYR A 31 10.71 -3.74 -6.35
C TYR A 31 9.33 -3.28 -5.91
N ILE A 32 9.28 -2.46 -4.86
CA ILE A 32 8.01 -2.06 -4.24
C ILE A 32 7.00 -1.50 -5.24
N ASN A 33 7.45 -0.63 -6.16
CA ASN A 33 6.56 -0.03 -7.17
C ASN A 33 6.06 -1.05 -8.20
N ASP A 34 6.86 -2.06 -8.53
CA ASP A 34 6.45 -3.14 -9.43
C ASP A 34 5.38 -4.00 -8.76
N ASN A 35 5.56 -4.32 -7.46
CA ASN A 35 4.58 -5.06 -6.68
C ASN A 35 3.25 -4.30 -6.60
N PHE A 36 3.27 -2.99 -6.38
CA PHE A 36 2.06 -2.16 -6.43
C PHE A 36 1.42 -2.20 -7.82
N THR A 37 2.17 -1.89 -8.88
CA THR A 37 1.64 -1.78 -10.25
C THR A 37 1.01 -3.09 -10.71
N GLN A 38 1.69 -4.22 -10.51
CA GLN A 38 1.21 -5.54 -10.92
C GLN A 38 0.00 -5.98 -10.09
N THR A 39 0.03 -5.77 -8.77
CA THR A 39 -1.09 -6.16 -7.90
C THR A 39 -2.35 -5.38 -8.24
N PHE A 40 -2.24 -4.08 -8.50
CA PHE A 40 -3.39 -3.22 -8.81
C PHE A 40 -3.97 -3.56 -10.18
N ALA A 41 -3.10 -3.77 -11.17
CA ALA A 41 -3.51 -4.22 -12.50
C ALA A 41 -4.23 -5.58 -12.46
N ALA A 42 -3.77 -6.53 -11.63
CA ALA A 42 -4.33 -7.87 -11.54
C ALA A 42 -5.63 -7.94 -10.72
N THR A 43 -5.76 -7.14 -9.66
CA THR A 43 -6.89 -7.22 -8.70
C THR A 43 -7.99 -6.18 -8.92
N GLY A 44 -7.75 -5.20 -9.80
CA GLY A 44 -8.66 -4.08 -10.03
C GLY A 44 -8.75 -3.10 -8.85
N MET A 45 -7.75 -3.10 -7.97
CA MET A 45 -7.63 -2.11 -6.90
C MET A 45 -7.33 -0.73 -7.50
N ASP A 46 -8.06 0.29 -7.03
CA ASP A 46 -7.93 1.68 -7.46
C ASP A 46 -7.03 2.51 -6.50
N ALA A 47 -6.93 3.81 -6.79
CA ALA A 47 -6.12 4.74 -6.01
C ALA A 47 -6.53 4.82 -4.52
N GLN A 48 -7.80 4.52 -4.17
CA GLN A 48 -8.24 4.53 -2.78
C GLN A 48 -7.55 3.42 -1.98
N TYR A 49 -7.32 2.26 -2.59
CA TYR A 49 -6.54 1.21 -1.94
C TYR A 49 -5.06 1.56 -1.83
N ALA A 50 -4.49 2.29 -2.79
CA ALA A 50 -3.12 2.80 -2.67
C ALA A 50 -2.98 3.74 -1.48
N TYR A 51 -3.95 4.63 -1.29
CA TYR A 51 -4.02 5.49 -0.11
C TYR A 51 -4.08 4.67 1.18
N THR A 52 -4.96 3.67 1.26
CA THR A 52 -5.08 2.80 2.45
C THR A 52 -3.78 2.07 2.75
N LEU A 53 -3.14 1.46 1.75
CA LEU A 53 -1.87 0.75 1.93
C LEU A 53 -0.74 1.67 2.40
N ALA A 54 -0.64 2.88 1.82
CA ALA A 54 0.35 3.86 2.23
C ALA A 54 0.08 4.39 3.65
N ARG A 55 -1.18 4.60 4.00
CA ARG A 55 -1.55 5.04 5.35
C ARG A 55 -1.23 3.96 6.38
N ASN A 56 -1.61 2.71 6.11
CA ASN A 56 -1.30 1.57 6.97
C ASN A 56 0.22 1.43 7.19
N SER A 57 1.04 1.63 6.17
CA SER A 57 2.50 1.50 6.31
C SER A 57 3.11 2.58 7.20
N PHE A 58 2.61 3.82 7.17
CA PHE A 58 3.04 4.86 8.10
C PHE A 58 2.56 4.59 9.53
N GLU A 59 1.28 4.24 9.72
CA GLU A 59 0.70 3.99 11.04
C GLU A 59 1.29 2.75 11.72
N ALA A 60 1.67 1.72 10.95
CA ALA A 60 2.33 0.51 11.45
C ALA A 60 3.86 0.63 11.58
N SER A 61 4.45 1.73 11.10
CA SER A 61 5.91 1.92 11.17
C SER A 61 6.39 2.11 12.62
N PHE A 62 7.67 1.82 12.87
CA PHE A 62 8.29 2.09 14.17
C PHE A 62 8.83 3.53 14.30
N ALA A 63 8.42 4.44 13.42
CA ALA A 63 8.77 5.84 13.52
C ALA A 63 8.06 6.52 14.70
N ASP A 64 8.63 7.60 15.22
CA ASP A 64 7.97 8.43 16.22
C ASP A 64 6.62 8.94 15.73
N VAL A 65 5.67 9.09 16.66
CA VAL A 65 4.30 9.54 16.35
C VAL A 65 4.26 10.86 15.58
N THR A 66 5.20 11.77 15.86
CA THR A 66 5.31 13.05 15.13
C THR A 66 5.71 12.85 13.68
N VAL A 67 6.62 11.90 13.41
CA VAL A 67 7.05 11.53 12.06
C VAL A 67 5.92 10.83 11.32
N GLN A 68 5.24 9.86 11.95
CA GLN A 68 4.07 9.20 11.39
C GLN A 68 2.99 10.22 10.98
N ARG A 69 2.63 11.14 11.88
CA ARG A 69 1.64 12.21 11.61
C ARG A 69 2.05 13.11 10.46
N ALA A 70 3.33 13.51 10.39
CA ALA A 70 3.83 14.34 9.30
C ALA A 70 3.71 13.64 7.94
N HIS A 71 4.02 12.34 7.88
CA HIS A 71 3.88 11.55 6.66
C HIS A 71 2.41 11.34 6.27
N VAL A 72 1.52 11.02 7.23
CA VAL A 72 0.08 10.89 6.96
C VAL A 72 -0.50 12.22 6.48
N ALA A 73 -0.09 13.36 7.04
CA ALA A 73 -0.53 14.67 6.55
C ALA A 73 -0.11 14.93 5.10
N ARG A 74 1.15 14.60 4.75
CA ARG A 74 1.65 14.71 3.37
C ARG A 74 0.91 13.78 2.41
N LEU A 75 0.61 12.56 2.85
CA LEU A 75 -0.18 11.59 2.09
C LEU A 75 -1.60 12.14 1.81
N ASN A 76 -2.27 12.70 2.83
CA ASN A 76 -3.59 13.30 2.67
C ASN A 76 -3.57 14.43 1.64
N SER A 77 -2.64 15.38 1.76
CA SER A 77 -2.52 16.48 0.79
C SER A 77 -2.25 15.99 -0.63
N CYS A 78 -1.40 14.99 -0.80
CA CYS A 78 -1.11 14.40 -2.11
C CYS A 78 -2.36 13.74 -2.73
N PHE A 79 -3.13 13.01 -1.91
CA PHE A 79 -4.30 12.30 -2.38
C PHE A 79 -5.49 13.23 -2.68
N GLU A 80 -5.64 14.29 -1.89
CA GLU A 80 -6.64 15.34 -2.12
C GLU A 80 -6.39 16.08 -3.44
N THR A 81 -5.13 16.32 -3.82
CA THR A 81 -4.79 16.98 -5.09
C THR A 81 -4.71 16.04 -6.29
N PHE A 82 -4.70 14.73 -6.06
CA PHE A 82 -4.75 13.71 -7.12
C PHE A 82 -6.15 13.53 -7.72
N ARG A 83 -7.20 13.95 -6.99
CA ARG A 83 -8.60 13.86 -7.43
C ARG A 83 -8.99 14.89 -8.48
#